data_AF-A0A2E0I0P7-F1
#
_entry.id   AF-A0A2E0I0P7-F1
#
_cell.length_a   1.000
_cell.length_b   1.000
_cell.length_c   1.000
_cell.angle_alpha   90.00
_cell.angle_beta   90.00
_cell.angle_gamma   90.00
#
_symmetry.space_group_name_H-M   'P 1'
#
loop_
_entity.id
_entity.type
_entity.pdbx_description
1 polymer ?
#
loop_
_entity_poly.entity_id
_entity_poly.type
_entity_poly.pdbx_seq_one_letter_code
_entity_poly.pdbx_strand_id
1 'polypeptide(L)'
;MYTKKDYWIQILIAYVFLAIGLVIVSQFLGKVYSLFAFPFLGLAMVWIFKAVKIFRSLKDKNVYPKKFIFLNRWAQWSLASKRFKYVFLISILIGGIIGFLIACQLYPALF
;
A
#
# COMPACT_ATOMS: atom_id res chain seq x y z
N MET A 1 24.74 -2.23 -0.15
CA MET A 1 24.02 -2.37 1.14
C MET A 1 22.91 -1.33 1.15
N TYR A 2 21.65 -1.72 1.35
CA TYR A 2 20.55 -0.75 1.35
C TYR A 2 20.48 0.04 2.66
N THR A 3 19.92 1.24 2.58
CA THR A 3 19.77 2.18 3.69
C THR A 3 18.31 2.43 4.03
N LYS A 4 18.06 3.04 5.21
CA LYS A 4 16.72 3.50 5.59
C LYS A 4 16.17 4.55 4.61
N LYS A 5 17.05 5.36 4.02
CA LYS A 5 16.67 6.33 2.98
C LYS A 5 16.10 5.63 1.76
N ASP A 6 16.74 4.54 1.31
CA ASP A 6 16.26 3.77 0.16
C ASP A 6 14.87 3.18 0.41
N TYR A 7 14.63 2.66 1.63
CA TYR A 7 13.31 2.20 2.06
C TYR A 7 12.26 3.32 1.91
N TRP A 8 12.53 4.49 2.49
CA TRP A 8 11.61 5.62 2.45
C TRP A 8 11.39 6.17 1.04
N ILE A 9 12.39 6.11 0.16
CA ILE A 9 12.23 6.45 -1.26
C ILE A 9 11.24 5.51 -1.94
N GLN A 10 11.34 4.19 -1.73
CA GLN A 10 10.38 3.25 -2.33
C GLN A 10 8.95 3.49 -1.82
N ILE A 11 8.81 3.76 -0.52
CA ILE A 11 7.51 4.10 0.10
C ILE A 11 6.96 5.38 -0.51
N LEU A 12 7.77 6.43 -0.64
CA LEU A 12 7.36 7.70 -1.25
C LEU A 12 6.88 7.50 -2.70
N ILE A 13 7.62 6.72 -3.49
CA ILE A 13 7.23 6.40 -4.87
C ILE A 13 5.88 5.67 -4.90
N ALA A 14 5.67 4.68 -4.02
CA ALA A 14 4.39 3.99 -3.91
C ALA A 14 3.24 4.94 -3.58
N TYR A 15 3.45 5.90 -2.67
CA TYR A 15 2.45 6.92 -2.34
C TYR A 15 2.13 7.84 -3.52
N VAL A 16 3.11 8.21 -4.34
CA VAL A 16 2.87 9.00 -5.56
C VAL A 16 1.94 8.25 -6.51
N PHE A 17 2.20 6.96 -6.76
CA PHE A 17 1.33 6.14 -7.61
C PHE A 17 -0.08 6.00 -7.02
N LEU A 18 -0.21 5.77 -5.71
CA LEU A 18 -1.51 5.71 -5.05
C LEU A 18 -2.27 7.05 -5.15
N ALA A 19 -1.59 8.17 -4.95
CA ALA A 19 -2.20 9.50 -5.08
C ALA A 19 -2.73 9.74 -6.49
N ILE A 20 -1.96 9.39 -7.53
CA ILE A 20 -2.41 9.50 -8.92
C ILE A 20 -3.64 8.61 -9.16
N GLY A 21 -3.60 7.35 -8.70
CA GLY A 21 -4.74 6.44 -8.79
C GLY A 21 -6.00 7.01 -8.12
N LEU A 22 -5.87 7.57 -6.92
CA LEU A 22 -6.97 8.21 -6.19
C LEU A 22 -7.54 9.42 -6.95
N VAL A 23 -6.69 10.28 -7.52
CA VAL A 23 -7.14 11.43 -8.33
C VAL A 23 -7.93 10.97 -9.55
N ILE A 24 -7.49 9.91 -10.23
CA ILE A 24 -8.22 9.33 -11.37
C ILE A 24 -9.60 8.82 -10.92
N VAL A 25 -9.65 8.04 -9.83
CA VAL A 25 -10.92 7.53 -9.29
C VAL A 25 -11.84 8.68 -8.90
N SER A 26 -11.34 9.73 -8.26
CA SER A 26 -12.18 10.83 -7.78
C SER A 26 -12.71 11.70 -8.92
N GLN A 27 -11.94 11.94 -9.98
CA GLN A 27 -12.38 12.75 -11.13
C GLN A 27 -13.31 12.00 -12.09
N PHE A 28 -13.13 10.69 -12.23
CA PHE A 28 -13.87 9.86 -13.17
C PHE A 28 -14.79 8.84 -12.50
N LEU A 29 -15.18 9.11 -11.25
CA LEU A 29 -16.03 8.25 -10.44
C LEU A 29 -17.28 7.82 -11.24
N GLY A 30 -17.47 6.50 -11.38
CA GLY A 30 -18.65 5.93 -12.06
C GLY A 30 -18.58 5.88 -13.57
N LYS A 31 -17.48 6.33 -14.16
CA LYS A 31 -17.22 6.20 -15.60
C LYS A 31 -16.23 5.08 -15.85
N VAL A 32 -16.25 4.51 -17.05
CA VAL A 32 -15.29 3.50 -17.50
C VAL A 32 -13.84 4.00 -17.34
N TYR A 33 -13.62 5.32 -17.45
CA TYR A 33 -12.31 5.94 -17.25
C TYR A 33 -11.75 5.78 -15.82
N SER A 34 -12.57 5.49 -14.81
CA SER A 34 -12.07 5.16 -13.45
C SER A 34 -11.20 3.91 -13.43
N LEU A 35 -11.37 2.99 -14.39
CA LEU A 35 -10.56 1.79 -14.52
C LEU A 35 -9.08 2.11 -14.83
N PHE A 36 -8.77 3.32 -15.35
CA PHE A 36 -7.38 3.74 -15.55
C PHE A 36 -6.59 3.90 -14.25
N ALA A 37 -7.24 3.84 -13.07
CA ALA A 37 -6.54 3.80 -11.79
C ALA A 37 -5.87 2.45 -11.50
N PHE A 38 -6.32 1.34 -12.12
CA PHE A 38 -5.78 -0.01 -11.87
C PHE A 38 -4.28 -0.14 -12.17
N PRO A 39 -3.74 0.36 -13.31
CA PRO A 39 -2.30 0.37 -13.56
C PRO A 39 -1.50 1.07 -12.45
N PHE A 40 -2.01 2.17 -11.89
CA PHE A 40 -1.32 2.91 -10.82
C PHE A 40 -1.32 2.15 -9.50
N LEU A 41 -2.41 1.44 -9.17
CA LEU A 41 -2.45 0.50 -8.06
C LEU A 41 -1.41 -0.63 -8.23
N GLY A 42 -1.32 -1.21 -9.43
CA GLY A 42 -0.32 -2.23 -9.75
C GLY A 42 1.12 -1.71 -9.62
N LEU A 43 1.40 -0.51 -10.11
CA LEU A 43 2.70 0.13 -9.95
C LEU A 43 3.03 0.40 -8.48
N ALA A 44 2.09 0.96 -7.71
CA ALA A 44 2.28 1.17 -6.27
C ALA A 44 2.64 -0.13 -5.56
N MET A 45 1.97 -1.23 -5.91
CA MET A 45 2.22 -2.55 -5.35
C MET A 45 3.65 -3.04 -5.64
N VAL A 46 4.16 -2.86 -6.87
CA VAL A 46 5.56 -3.17 -7.21
C VAL A 46 6.55 -2.43 -6.30
N TRP A 47 6.32 -1.14 -6.04
CA TRP A 47 7.19 -0.33 -5.18
C TRP A 47 7.08 -0.72 -3.70
N ILE A 48 5.89 -1.12 -3.23
CA ILE A 48 5.70 -1.68 -1.88
C ILE A 48 6.52 -2.97 -1.72
N PHE A 49 6.49 -3.90 -2.69
CA PHE A 49 7.29 -5.12 -2.62
C PHE A 49 8.81 -4.82 -2.59
N LYS A 50 9.27 -3.83 -3.37
CA LYS A 50 10.66 -3.36 -3.30
C LYS A 50 10.99 -2.79 -1.92
N ALA A 51 10.12 -1.96 -1.35
CA ALA A 51 10.30 -1.41 0.00
C ALA A 51 10.42 -2.52 1.05
N VAL A 52 9.57 -3.55 0.97
CA VAL A 52 9.60 -4.72 1.87
C VAL A 52 10.92 -5.48 1.74
N LYS A 53 11.40 -5.70 0.51
CA LYS A 53 12.70 -6.35 0.25
C LYS A 53 13.84 -5.56 0.89
N ILE A 54 13.84 -4.23 0.72
CA ILE A 54 14.84 -3.34 1.34
C ILE A 54 14.75 -3.41 2.85
N PHE A 55 13.56 -3.26 3.44
CA PHE A 55 13.35 -3.32 4.89
C PHE A 55 13.94 -4.59 5.48
N ARG A 56 13.71 -5.75 4.83
CA ARG A 56 14.24 -7.05 5.25
C ARG A 56 15.77 -7.15 5.18
N SER A 57 16.42 -6.38 4.31
CA SER A 57 17.89 -6.34 4.22
C SER A 57 18.58 -5.41 5.23
N LEU A 58 17.84 -4.48 5.86
CA LEU A 58 18.41 -3.52 6.81
C LEU A 58 18.92 -4.23 8.08
N LYS A 59 20.10 -3.82 8.58
CA LYS A 59 20.60 -4.30 9.89
C LYS A 59 19.74 -3.78 11.05
N ASP A 60 19.46 -2.49 11.06
CA ASP A 60 18.55 -1.86 12.02
C ASP A 60 17.16 -1.70 11.41
N LYS A 61 16.16 -2.36 12.01
CA LYS A 61 14.77 -2.34 11.56
C LYS A 61 13.95 -1.15 12.06
N ASN A 62 14.55 -0.25 12.86
CA ASN A 62 13.86 0.95 13.32
C ASN A 62 13.86 2.03 12.23
N VAL A 63 12.91 1.95 11.30
CA VAL A 63 12.77 2.89 10.19
C VAL A 63 12.04 4.19 10.57
N TYR A 64 11.26 4.17 11.67
CA TYR A 64 10.60 5.35 12.23
C TYR A 64 11.42 5.99 13.35
N PRO A 65 11.23 7.29 13.64
CA PRO A 65 11.87 7.96 14.78
C PRO A 65 11.64 7.21 16.09
N LYS A 66 12.61 7.27 17.01
CA LYS A 66 12.59 6.50 18.27
C LYS A 66 11.34 6.74 19.14
N LYS A 67 10.70 7.90 19.01
CA LYS A 67 9.44 8.24 19.69
C LYS A 67 8.28 7.31 19.28
N PHE A 68 8.32 6.73 18.09
CA PHE A 68 7.28 5.85 17.52
C PHE A 68 7.63 4.37 17.69
N ILE A 69 7.83 3.94 18.94
CA ILE A 69 8.22 2.56 19.28
C ILE A 69 7.20 1.55 18.75
N PHE A 70 5.91 1.87 18.88
CA PHE A 70 4.82 1.02 18.40
C PHE A 70 4.86 0.79 16.89
N LEU A 71 5.08 1.85 16.09
CA LEU A 71 5.17 1.74 14.63
C LEU A 71 6.38 0.88 14.23
N ASN A 72 7.53 1.05 14.88
CA ASN A 72 8.71 0.23 14.64
C ASN A 72 8.44 -1.26 14.97
N ARG A 73 7.78 -1.56 16.10
CA ARG A 73 7.39 -2.93 16.45
C ARG A 73 6.43 -3.53 15.42
N TRP A 74 5.42 -2.77 15.00
CA TRP A 74 4.47 -3.20 13.98
C TRP A 74 5.15 -3.47 12.65
N ALA A 75 5.98 -2.56 12.15
CA ALA A 75 6.72 -2.74 10.90
C ALA A 75 7.61 -3.98 10.94
N GLN A 76 8.32 -4.20 12.06
CA GLN A 76 9.12 -5.41 12.24
C GLN A 76 8.27 -6.68 12.21
N TRP A 77 7.13 -6.67 12.90
CA TRP A 77 6.22 -7.81 13.00
C TRP A 77 5.55 -8.12 11.66
N SER A 78 5.04 -7.09 10.97
CA SER A 78 4.22 -7.21 9.77
C SER A 78 5.04 -7.47 8.51
N LEU A 79 6.22 -6.87 8.40
CA LEU A 79 7.09 -6.99 7.23
C LEU A 79 8.02 -8.21 7.30
N ALA A 80 8.02 -8.96 8.41
CA ALA A 80 8.77 -10.19 8.56
C ALA A 80 8.37 -11.24 7.49
N SER A 81 9.36 -11.96 6.94
CA SER A 81 9.16 -12.88 5.81
C SER A 81 8.01 -13.88 6.03
N LYS A 82 7.94 -14.49 7.22
CA LYS A 82 6.92 -15.49 7.58
C LYS A 82 5.49 -14.92 7.66
N ARG A 83 5.35 -13.64 8.04
CA ARG A 83 4.05 -13.02 8.35
C ARG A 83 3.53 -12.14 7.22
N PHE A 84 4.42 -11.56 6.43
CA PHE A 84 4.07 -10.60 5.40
C PHE A 84 3.05 -11.13 4.40
N LYS A 85 3.13 -12.41 3.99
CA LYS A 85 2.13 -13.00 3.08
C LYS A 85 0.72 -12.88 3.67
N TYR A 86 0.54 -13.20 4.95
CA TYR A 86 -0.75 -13.14 5.61
C TYR A 86 -1.21 -11.71 5.83
N VAL A 87 -0.32 -10.84 6.33
CA VAL A 87 -0.65 -9.43 6.53
C VAL A 87 -1.05 -8.79 5.20
N PHE A 88 -0.29 -9.05 4.13
CA PHE A 88 -0.56 -8.53 2.81
C PHE A 88 -1.90 -9.04 2.25
N LEU A 89 -2.17 -10.34 2.38
CA LEU A 89 -3.44 -10.92 1.96
C LEU A 89 -4.62 -10.32 2.72
N ILE A 90 -4.50 -10.20 4.05
CA ILE A 90 -5.52 -9.58 4.91
C ILE A 90 -5.73 -8.12 4.52
N SER A 91 -4.67 -7.36 4.26
CA SER A 91 -4.77 -5.97 3.81
C SER A 91 -5.49 -5.83 2.47
N ILE A 92 -5.23 -6.73 1.51
CA ILE A 92 -5.95 -6.75 0.23
C ILE A 92 -7.41 -7.11 0.44
N LEU A 93 -7.72 -8.12 1.25
CA LEU A 93 -9.10 -8.53 1.54
C LEU A 93 -9.88 -7.40 2.21
N ILE A 94 -9.33 -6.77 3.24
CA ILE A 94 -9.94 -5.62 3.91
C ILE A 94 -10.14 -4.46 2.91
N GLY A 95 -9.13 -4.16 2.10
CA GLY A 95 -9.24 -3.13 1.07
C GLY A 95 -10.31 -3.43 0.03
N GLY A 96 -10.43 -4.70 -0.39
CA GLY A 96 -11.47 -5.17 -1.30
C GLY A 96 -12.87 -5.07 -0.71
N ILE A 97 -13.05 -5.44 0.56
CA ILE A 97 -14.33 -5.30 1.28
C ILE A 97 -14.72 -3.82 1.38
N ILE A 98 -13.78 -2.95 1.77
CA ILE A 98 -14.03 -1.50 1.85
C ILE A 98 -14.41 -0.96 0.46
N GLY A 99 -13.67 -1.34 -0.58
CA GLY A 99 -13.97 -0.93 -1.95
C GLY A 99 -15.35 -1.40 -2.42
N PHE A 100 -15.72 -2.64 -2.09
CA PHE A 100 -17.05 -3.20 -2.39
C PHE A 100 -18.17 -2.43 -1.68
N LEU A 101 -18.03 -2.17 -0.37
CA LEU A 101 -19.02 -1.41 0.40
C LEU A 101 -19.22 0.00 -0.15
N ILE A 102 -18.12 0.68 -0.51
CA ILE A 102 -18.17 2.00 -1.15
C ILE A 102 -18.89 1.90 -2.50
N ALA A 103 -18.57 0.90 -3.32
CA ALA A 103 -19.22 0.69 -4.61
C ALA A 103 -20.73 0.43 -4.49
N CYS A 104 -21.16 -0.41 -3.55
CA CYS A 104 -22.58 -0.65 -3.28
C CYS A 104 -23.31 0.62 -2.84
N GLN A 105 -22.67 1.47 -2.03
CA GLN A 105 -23.28 2.74 -1.59
C GLN A 105 -23.40 3.75 -2.75
N LEU A 106 -22.42 3.78 -3.67
CA LEU A 106 -22.39 4.71 -4.80
C LEU A 106 -23.21 4.24 -6.01
N TYR A 107 -23.42 2.94 -6.20
CA TYR A 107 -24.15 2.35 -7.32
C TYR A 107 -25.19 1.33 -6.88
N PRO A 108 -26.26 1.74 -6.17
CA PRO A 108 -27.29 0.83 -5.67
C PRO A 108 -28.10 0.16 -6.79
N ALA A 109 -28.04 0.66 -8.03
CA ALA A 109 -28.78 0.10 -9.18
C ALA A 109 -28.07 -1.06 -9.89
N LEU A 110 -26.82 -1.40 -9.50
CA LEU A 110 -26.03 -2.47 -10.11
C LEU A 110 -26.02 -3.76 -9.29
N PHE A 111 -26.70 -3.81 -8.13
CA PHE A 111 -26.73 -4.94 -7.21
C PHE A 111 -28.11 -5.16 -6.60
#